data_AF-A0A957AWD5-F1
#
_entry.id   AF-A0A957AWD5-F1
#
_cell.length_a   1.000
_cell.length_b   1.000
_cell.length_c   1.000
_cell.angle_alpha   90.00
_cell.angle_beta   90.00
_cell.angle_gamma   90.00
#
_symmetry.space_group_name_H-M   'P 1'
#
loop_
_entity.id
_entity.type
_entity.pdbx_description
1 polymer ?
#
loop_
_entity_poly.entity_id
_entity_poly.type
_entity_poly.pdbx_seq_one_letter_code
_entity_poly.pdbx_strand_id
1 'polypeptide(L)'
;MKAKVSRLSYVLWVFLLMGGWVTAVSAHDAVITKSSPANGEVLSESPDQVVAWFTEELISGESTMKVFDAQGKQRDNGDGGVDLTDPDHASMIVTLPPLPDGSYTVQWHAVLVDGDASDGAFAFAVGDSQPVVQPAATASSSGVPIGWLAVILGVTAVILAVAGYFWRRPSKSSM
;
A
#
# COMPACT_ATOMS: atom_id res chain seq x y z
N MET A 1 30.91 -25.08 40.49
CA MET A 1 30.24 -23.78 40.73
C MET A 1 29.10 -23.67 39.73
N LYS A 2 27.84 -23.73 40.16
CA LYS A 2 26.67 -23.74 39.27
C LYS A 2 26.14 -22.30 39.14
N ALA A 3 26.20 -21.71 37.95
CA ALA A 3 25.73 -20.35 37.70
C ALA A 3 24.22 -20.26 38.01
N LYS A 4 23.85 -19.36 38.91
CA LYS A 4 22.46 -19.10 39.30
C LYS A 4 21.86 -18.20 38.23
N VAL A 5 21.17 -18.78 37.25
CA VAL A 5 20.48 -18.02 36.20
C VAL A 5 19.46 -17.11 36.89
N SER A 6 19.63 -15.80 36.73
CA SER A 6 18.80 -14.80 37.42
C SER A 6 17.42 -14.72 36.76
N ARG A 7 16.40 -14.36 37.54
CA ARG A 7 15.02 -14.17 37.06
C ARG A 7 14.92 -13.15 35.92
N LEU A 8 15.91 -12.27 35.81
CA LEU A 8 16.07 -11.28 34.74
C LEU A 8 16.40 -11.92 33.38
N SER A 9 17.16 -13.03 33.36
CA SER A 9 17.39 -13.78 32.12
C SER A 9 16.09 -14.37 31.57
N TYR A 10 15.18 -14.85 32.42
CA TYR A 10 13.94 -15.49 31.95
C TYR A 10 12.99 -14.50 31.27
N VAL A 11 12.89 -13.28 31.79
CA VAL A 11 12.09 -12.20 31.19
C VAL A 11 12.69 -11.75 29.86
N LEU A 12 14.01 -11.62 29.78
CA LEU A 12 14.71 -11.28 28.53
C LEU A 12 14.53 -12.38 27.47
N TRP A 13 14.56 -13.66 27.86
CA TRP A 13 14.32 -14.80 26.98
C TRP A 13 12.87 -14.85 26.45
N VAL A 14 11.87 -14.55 27.29
CA VAL A 14 10.46 -14.47 26.85
C VAL A 14 10.26 -13.29 25.89
N PHE A 15 10.89 -12.15 26.16
CA PHE A 15 10.83 -10.98 25.27
C PHE A 15 11.49 -11.25 23.90
N LEU A 16 12.62 -11.94 23.89
CA LEU A 16 13.32 -12.38 22.67
C LEU A 16 12.54 -13.46 21.89
N LEU A 17 11.83 -14.36 22.58
CA LEU A 17 10.99 -15.37 21.94
C LEU A 17 9.70 -14.79 21.34
N MET A 18 9.17 -13.70 21.89
CA MET A 18 7.95 -13.04 21.37
C MET A 18 8.21 -12.01 20.27
N GLY A 19 9.42 -11.48 20.14
CA GLY A 19 9.77 -10.48 19.11
C GLY A 19 10.05 -11.05 17.71
N GLY A 20 10.02 -12.37 17.54
CA GLY A 20 10.51 -13.04 16.32
C GLY A 20 9.47 -13.34 15.24
N TRP A 21 8.20 -12.95 15.41
CA TRP A 21 7.12 -13.32 14.48
C TRP A 21 6.36 -12.08 14.00
N VAL A 22 7.09 -11.09 13.49
CA VAL A 22 6.49 -10.16 12.52
C VAL A 22 6.78 -10.76 11.15
N THR A 23 5.95 -11.71 10.72
CA THR A 23 5.94 -12.09 9.31
C THR A 23 5.39 -10.90 8.54
N ALA A 24 6.20 -10.29 7.68
CA ALA A 24 5.68 -9.38 6.67
C ALA A 24 4.61 -10.16 5.90
N VAL A 25 3.34 -9.77 6.03
CA VAL A 25 2.32 -10.26 5.11
C VAL A 25 2.62 -9.57 3.78
N SER A 26 2.99 -10.35 2.77
CA SER A 26 3.02 -9.84 1.40
C SER A 26 1.56 -9.75 1.00
N ALA A 27 1.01 -8.54 0.91
CA ALA A 27 -0.19 -8.33 0.11
C ALA A 27 0.21 -8.61 -1.36
N HIS A 28 -0.61 -9.32 -2.13
CA HIS A 28 -0.41 -9.47 -3.56
C HIS A 28 -0.84 -8.14 -4.18
N ASP A 29 0.08 -7.17 -4.22
CA ASP A 29 -0.20 -5.83 -4.72
C ASP A 29 -0.19 -5.85 -6.26
N ALA A 30 -1.13 -5.18 -6.92
CA ALA A 30 -1.13 -5.07 -8.37
C ALA A 30 0.06 -4.21 -8.84
N VAL A 31 0.97 -4.80 -9.62
CA VAL A 31 2.18 -4.12 -10.10
C VAL A 31 2.11 -3.88 -11.61
N ILE A 32 2.25 -2.64 -12.05
CA ILE A 32 2.45 -2.32 -13.46
C ILE A 32 3.85 -2.77 -13.91
N THR A 33 3.90 -3.63 -14.93
CA THR A 33 5.13 -4.09 -15.56
C THR A 33 5.58 -3.17 -16.69
N LYS A 34 4.62 -2.58 -17.41
CA LYS A 34 4.85 -1.68 -18.55
C LYS A 34 3.66 -0.75 -18.74
N SER A 35 3.90 0.43 -19.31
CA SER A 35 2.84 1.29 -19.84
C SER A 35 3.20 1.85 -21.22
N SER A 36 2.18 2.24 -21.97
CA SER A 36 2.30 3.01 -23.22
C SER A 36 1.23 4.10 -23.20
N PRO A 37 1.60 5.39 -23.13
CA PRO A 37 2.95 5.91 -22.95
C PRO A 37 3.67 5.41 -21.69
N ALA A 38 4.99 5.36 -21.74
CA ALA A 38 5.82 4.99 -20.58
C ALA A 38 5.73 6.06 -19.48
N ASN A 39 5.91 5.64 -18.22
CA ASN A 39 5.97 6.59 -17.11
C ASN A 39 7.13 7.59 -17.30
N GLY A 40 6.80 8.87 -17.32
CA GLY A 40 7.72 9.97 -17.58
C GLY A 40 8.00 10.23 -19.06
N GLU A 41 7.28 9.59 -19.98
CA GLU A 41 7.47 9.81 -21.42
C GLU A 41 6.97 11.19 -21.86
N VAL A 42 7.71 11.81 -22.77
CA VAL A 42 7.33 13.06 -23.45
C VAL A 42 7.10 12.73 -24.92
N LEU A 43 5.86 12.82 -25.38
CA LEU A 43 5.48 12.56 -26.76
C LEU A 43 5.45 13.86 -27.56
N SER A 44 5.85 13.78 -28.83
CA SER A 44 5.71 14.89 -29.77
C SER A 44 4.25 15.11 -30.21
N GLU A 45 3.42 14.08 -30.15
CA GLU A 45 2.02 14.11 -30.59
C GLU A 45 1.12 13.41 -29.55
N SER A 46 -0.18 13.74 -29.57
CA SER A 46 -1.16 13.10 -28.72
C SER A 46 -1.27 11.60 -29.03
N PRO A 47 -1.15 10.70 -28.03
CA PRO A 47 -1.49 9.30 -28.23
C PRO A 47 -3.01 9.12 -28.35
N ASP A 48 -3.44 8.07 -29.05
CA ASP A 48 -4.86 7.71 -29.19
C ASP A 48 -5.41 6.94 -27.98
N GLN A 49 -4.53 6.36 -27.17
CA GLN A 49 -4.88 5.54 -26.01
C GLN A 49 -3.74 5.47 -25.01
N VAL A 50 -4.06 5.07 -23.79
CA VAL A 50 -3.09 4.61 -22.79
C VAL A 50 -3.34 3.14 -22.50
N VAL A 51 -2.27 2.35 -22.43
CA VAL A 51 -2.29 0.95 -22.03
C VAL A 51 -1.33 0.73 -20.87
N ALA A 52 -1.76 -0.02 -19.86
CA ALA A 52 -0.93 -0.44 -18.74
C ALA A 52 -1.03 -1.96 -18.57
N TRP A 53 0.11 -2.64 -18.49
CA TRP A 53 0.21 -4.08 -18.25
C TRP A 53 0.59 -4.33 -16.80
N PHE A 54 -0.03 -5.33 -16.21
CA PHE A 54 0.11 -5.72 -14.81
C PHE A 54 0.78 -7.09 -14.71
N THR A 55 1.21 -7.47 -13.51
CA THR A 55 1.81 -8.78 -13.23
C THR A 55 0.79 -9.91 -13.18
N GLU A 56 -0.47 -9.60 -12.90
CA GLU A 56 -1.52 -10.55 -12.55
C GLU A 56 -2.85 -10.19 -13.22
N GLU A 57 -3.75 -11.17 -13.29
CA GLU A 57 -5.08 -11.05 -13.90
C GLU A 57 -5.97 -10.08 -13.11
N LEU A 58 -6.71 -9.23 -13.83
CA LEU A 58 -7.56 -8.18 -13.27
C LEU A 58 -9.04 -8.53 -13.36
N ILE A 59 -9.82 -8.13 -12.35
CA ILE A 59 -11.27 -8.24 -12.36
C ILE A 59 -11.89 -7.11 -13.21
N SER A 60 -12.51 -7.49 -14.31
CA SER A 60 -13.28 -6.58 -15.17
C SER A 60 -14.48 -5.99 -14.44
N GLY A 61 -14.71 -4.69 -14.59
CA GLY A 61 -15.81 -3.95 -13.94
C GLY A 61 -15.49 -3.43 -12.53
N GLU A 62 -14.47 -3.99 -11.86
CA GLU A 62 -13.93 -3.46 -10.61
C GLU A 62 -12.64 -2.66 -10.85
N SER A 63 -11.87 -3.05 -11.86
CA SER A 63 -10.67 -2.35 -12.29
C SER A 63 -10.95 -1.17 -13.24
N THR A 64 -10.33 -0.01 -13.00
CA THR A 64 -10.55 1.22 -13.78
C THR A 64 -9.27 2.01 -14.04
N MET A 65 -9.24 2.78 -15.14
CA MET A 65 -8.14 3.69 -15.48
C MET A 65 -8.68 5.03 -16.00
N LYS A 66 -8.06 6.14 -15.61
CA LYS A 66 -8.48 7.51 -15.98
C LYS A 66 -7.27 8.39 -16.23
N VAL A 67 -7.43 9.38 -17.10
CA VAL A 67 -6.38 10.33 -17.49
C VAL A 67 -6.84 11.75 -17.18
N PHE A 68 -6.01 12.50 -16.47
CA PHE A 68 -6.27 13.87 -16.05
C PHE A 68 -5.20 14.82 -16.58
N ASP A 69 -5.60 16.05 -16.94
CA ASP A 69 -4.66 17.14 -17.17
C ASP A 69 -4.14 17.74 -15.85
N ALA A 70 -3.17 18.65 -15.94
CA ALA A 70 -2.58 19.35 -14.79
C ALA A 70 -3.58 20.23 -14.00
N GLN A 71 -4.80 20.46 -14.52
CA GLN A 71 -5.88 21.16 -13.81
C GLN A 71 -6.83 20.18 -13.10
N GLY A 72 -6.54 18.88 -13.15
CA GLY A 72 -7.39 17.83 -12.59
C GLY A 72 -8.65 17.55 -13.42
N LYS A 73 -8.72 18.05 -14.66
CA LYS A 73 -9.85 17.74 -15.54
C LYS A 73 -9.57 16.41 -16.25
N GLN A 74 -10.55 15.52 -16.24
CA GLN A 74 -10.49 14.26 -16.97
C GLN A 74 -10.43 14.52 -18.49
N ARG A 75 -9.52 13.83 -19.17
CA ARG A 75 -9.19 14.01 -20.59
C ARG A 75 -9.26 12.72 -21.41
N ASP A 76 -9.78 11.65 -20.84
CA ASP A 76 -10.11 10.41 -21.56
C ASP A 76 -11.58 10.36 -22.01
N ASN A 77 -11.94 9.31 -22.76
CA ASN A 77 -13.30 9.07 -23.26
C ASN A 77 -14.23 8.36 -22.25
N GLY A 78 -13.76 8.09 -21.04
CA GLY A 78 -14.55 7.46 -19.97
C GLY A 78 -14.72 5.95 -20.11
N ASP A 79 -13.92 5.29 -20.93
CA ASP A 79 -13.97 3.87 -21.25
C ASP A 79 -12.82 3.06 -20.60
N GLY A 80 -12.11 3.64 -19.65
CA GLY A 80 -10.91 3.03 -19.07
C GLY A 80 -11.19 1.87 -18.12
N GLY A 81 -10.62 0.71 -18.43
CA GLY A 81 -10.77 -0.52 -17.64
C GLY A 81 -9.93 -1.66 -18.21
N VAL A 82 -10.22 -2.90 -17.79
CA VAL A 82 -9.52 -4.10 -18.26
C VAL A 82 -9.66 -4.25 -19.78
N ASP A 83 -8.56 -4.51 -20.47
CA ASP A 83 -8.54 -4.84 -21.88
C ASP A 83 -9.07 -6.27 -22.09
N LEU A 84 -10.32 -6.38 -22.56
CA LEU A 84 -10.95 -7.67 -22.83
C LEU A 84 -10.45 -8.34 -24.12
N THR A 85 -9.55 -7.68 -24.87
CA THR A 85 -8.87 -8.27 -26.03
C THR A 85 -7.55 -8.94 -25.66
N ASP A 86 -7.02 -8.63 -24.48
CA ASP A 86 -5.89 -9.33 -23.88
C ASP A 86 -6.36 -10.68 -23.30
N PRO A 87 -5.89 -11.83 -23.82
CA PRO A 87 -6.34 -13.14 -23.35
C PRO A 87 -6.03 -13.42 -21.88
N ASP A 88 -5.03 -12.74 -21.30
CA ASP A 88 -4.63 -12.90 -19.90
C ASP A 88 -5.37 -11.92 -18.97
N HIS A 89 -6.15 -10.97 -19.53
CA HIS A 89 -6.80 -9.86 -18.82
C HIS A 89 -5.88 -9.16 -17.81
N ALA A 90 -4.58 -9.14 -18.10
CA ALA A 90 -3.53 -8.58 -17.25
C ALA A 90 -3.15 -7.17 -17.74
N SER A 91 -4.06 -6.50 -18.44
CA SER A 91 -3.85 -5.14 -18.93
C SER A 91 -5.12 -4.30 -18.82
N MET A 92 -4.91 -2.99 -18.71
CA MET A 92 -5.96 -1.99 -18.83
C MET A 92 -5.70 -1.08 -20.01
N ILE A 93 -6.78 -0.63 -20.63
CA ILE A 93 -6.78 0.30 -21.75
C ILE A 93 -7.78 1.43 -21.49
N VAL A 94 -7.45 2.64 -21.94
CA VAL A 94 -8.34 3.80 -21.97
C VAL A 94 -8.10 4.58 -23.25
N THR A 95 -9.16 4.99 -23.95
CA THR A 95 -9.02 5.75 -25.19
C THR A 95 -9.02 7.25 -24.93
N LEU A 96 -8.31 7.98 -25.78
CA LEU A 96 -8.09 9.41 -25.65
C LEU A 96 -8.68 10.16 -26.85
N PRO A 97 -9.38 11.29 -26.63
CA PRO A 97 -9.54 12.30 -27.66
C PRO A 97 -8.19 13.00 -27.92
N PRO A 98 -8.06 13.79 -29.02
CA PRO A 98 -6.85 14.59 -29.24
C PRO A 98 -6.52 15.48 -28.04
N LEU A 99 -5.34 15.26 -27.48
CA LEU A 99 -4.83 15.96 -26.32
C LEU A 99 -4.05 17.22 -26.72
N PRO A 100 -4.32 18.39 -26.10
CA PRO A 100 -3.44 19.55 -26.21
C PRO A 100 -2.05 19.28 -25.63
N ASP A 101 -1.08 20.14 -25.94
CA ASP A 101 0.21 20.15 -25.26
C ASP A 101 0.02 20.35 -23.76
N GLY A 102 0.69 19.53 -22.95
CA GLY A 102 0.51 19.53 -21.52
C GLY A 102 1.02 18.28 -20.82
N SER A 103 0.93 18.29 -19.49
CA SER A 103 1.22 17.14 -18.63
C SER A 103 -0.07 16.40 -18.30
N TYR A 104 0.00 15.08 -18.30
CA TYR A 104 -1.12 14.19 -18.06
C TYR A 104 -0.78 13.18 -16.96
N THR A 105 -1.67 13.00 -16.00
CA THR A 105 -1.59 11.97 -14.97
C THR A 105 -2.57 10.87 -15.28
N VAL A 106 -2.08 9.64 -15.39
CA VAL A 106 -2.88 8.43 -15.50
C VAL A 106 -3.04 7.87 -14.10
N GLN A 107 -4.28 7.76 -13.63
CA GLN A 107 -4.65 7.13 -12.37
C GLN A 107 -5.32 5.79 -12.67
N TRP A 108 -5.00 4.78 -11.89
CA TRP A 108 -5.57 3.45 -12.04
C TRP A 108 -5.95 2.88 -10.68
N HIS A 109 -6.99 2.05 -10.70
CA HIS A 109 -7.44 1.22 -9.60
C HIS A 109 -7.55 -0.20 -10.12
N ALA A 110 -6.77 -1.12 -9.57
CA ALA A 110 -6.70 -2.51 -9.99
C ALA A 110 -7.24 -3.41 -8.88
N VAL A 111 -8.09 -4.35 -9.26
CA VAL A 111 -8.55 -5.44 -8.38
C VAL A 111 -8.11 -6.75 -9.00
N LEU A 112 -7.28 -7.50 -8.29
CA LEU A 112 -6.79 -8.80 -8.72
C LEU A 112 -7.84 -9.88 -8.49
N VAL A 113 -7.72 -11.00 -9.21
CA VAL A 113 -8.64 -12.15 -9.07
C VAL A 113 -8.61 -12.80 -7.68
N ASP A 114 -7.57 -12.58 -6.89
CA ASP A 114 -7.46 -13.03 -5.49
C ASP A 114 -8.14 -12.07 -4.49
N GLY A 115 -8.60 -10.91 -4.96
CA GLY A 115 -9.35 -9.92 -4.21
C GLY A 115 -8.51 -8.77 -3.63
N ASP A 116 -7.18 -8.78 -3.83
CA ASP A 116 -6.34 -7.65 -3.43
C ASP A 116 -6.57 -6.47 -4.39
N ALA A 117 -6.69 -5.26 -3.82
CA ALA A 117 -6.97 -4.03 -4.56
C ALA A 117 -5.86 -3.00 -4.33
N SER A 118 -5.46 -2.34 -5.41
CA SER A 118 -4.32 -1.43 -5.46
C SER A 118 -4.65 -0.19 -6.27
N ASP A 119 -4.21 0.96 -5.78
CA ASP A 119 -4.30 2.23 -6.49
C ASP A 119 -2.91 2.71 -6.88
N GLY A 120 -2.80 3.37 -8.02
CA GLY A 120 -1.57 4.04 -8.39
C GLY A 120 -1.73 5.08 -9.48
N ALA A 121 -0.61 5.70 -9.82
CA ALA A 121 -0.56 6.72 -10.86
C ALA A 121 0.80 6.78 -11.54
N PHE A 122 0.80 7.21 -12.80
CA PHE A 122 1.99 7.60 -13.54
C PHE A 122 1.69 8.82 -14.41
N ALA A 123 2.72 9.43 -15.01
CA ALA A 123 2.54 10.63 -15.81
C ALA A 123 3.20 10.50 -17.19
N PHE A 124 2.67 11.21 -18.17
CA PHE A 124 3.31 11.49 -19.46
C PHE A 124 3.06 12.95 -19.85
N ALA A 125 3.74 13.44 -20.88
CA ALA A 125 3.52 14.78 -21.42
C ALA A 125 3.41 14.75 -22.94
N VAL A 126 2.69 15.72 -23.50
CA VAL A 126 2.58 15.98 -24.94
C VAL A 126 3.17 17.35 -25.24
N GLY A 127 3.97 17.44 -26.31
CA GLY A 127 4.66 18.66 -26.72
C GLY A 127 5.83 19.01 -25.81
N ASP A 128 6.07 20.30 -25.59
CA ASP A 128 7.22 20.81 -24.83
C ASP A 128 7.03 20.78 -23.28
N SER A 129 6.01 20.09 -22.80
CA SER A 129 5.70 19.99 -21.37
C SER A 129 6.55 18.93 -20.66
N GLN A 130 6.62 19.02 -19.32
CA GLN A 130 7.29 18.01 -18.49
C GLN A 130 6.25 17.11 -17.80
N PRO A 131 6.47 15.79 -17.71
CA PRO A 131 5.54 14.91 -17.02
C PRO A 131 5.60 15.19 -15.52
N VAL A 132 4.44 15.48 -14.93
CA VAL A 132 4.29 15.73 -13.49
C VAL A 132 3.15 14.86 -12.99
N VAL A 133 3.47 13.92 -12.11
CA VAL A 133 2.46 13.20 -11.32
C VAL A 133 1.93 14.17 -10.29
N GLN A 134 0.68 14.61 -10.46
CA GLN A 134 0.05 15.48 -9.48
C GLN A 134 -0.20 14.67 -8.20
N PRO A 135 0.34 15.07 -7.03
CA PRO A 135 0.03 14.40 -5.79
C PRO A 135 -1.47 14.51 -5.55
N ALA A 136 -2.16 13.36 -5.46
CA ALA A 136 -3.48 13.32 -4.86
C ALA A 136 -3.37 14.05 -3.52
N ALA A 137 -4.24 15.04 -3.29
CA ALA A 137 -4.27 15.80 -2.04
C ALA A 137 -4.07 14.83 -0.89
N THR A 138 -2.95 14.99 -0.16
CA THR A 138 -2.55 14.09 0.92
C THR A 138 -3.74 13.89 1.85
N ALA A 139 -4.42 12.74 1.74
CA ALA A 139 -5.27 12.29 2.81
C ALA A 139 -4.30 12.06 3.97
N SER A 140 -4.24 13.05 4.86
CA SER A 140 -3.53 12.92 6.12
C SER A 140 -4.13 11.71 6.82
N SER A 141 -3.50 10.55 6.70
CA SER A 141 -3.70 9.43 7.62
C SER A 141 -3.00 9.78 8.93
N SER A 142 -3.34 10.94 9.52
CA SER A 142 -3.11 11.25 10.91
C SER A 142 -4.16 10.48 11.71
N GLY A 143 -3.87 9.20 11.92
CA GLY A 143 -4.75 8.31 12.65
C GLY A 143 -3.99 7.08 13.08
N VAL A 144 -2.98 7.24 13.95
CA VAL A 144 -2.63 6.14 14.84
C VAL A 144 -3.92 5.82 15.60
N PRO A 145 -4.53 4.62 15.46
CA PRO A 145 -5.76 4.34 16.16
C PRO A 145 -5.46 4.46 17.66
N ILE A 146 -6.18 5.36 18.34
CA ILE A 146 -6.02 5.62 19.79
C ILE A 146 -6.20 4.32 20.62
N GLY A 147 -6.71 3.24 20.03
CA GLY A 147 -6.77 1.90 20.61
C GLY A 147 -5.41 1.27 20.97
N TRP A 148 -4.32 1.57 20.26
CA TRP A 148 -3.02 0.95 20.55
C TRP A 148 -2.38 1.47 21.85
N LEU A 149 -2.65 2.73 22.23
CA LEU A 149 -2.25 3.26 23.54
C LEU A 149 -3.00 2.56 24.68
N ALA A 150 -4.28 2.22 24.47
CA ALA A 150 -5.07 1.44 25.44
C ALA A 150 -4.57 0.00 25.56
N VAL A 151 -4.10 -0.62 24.47
CA VAL A 151 -3.47 -1.96 24.50
C VAL A 151 -2.13 -1.93 25.22
N ILE A 152 -1.28 -0.92 24.97
CA ILE A 152 0.02 -0.76 25.68
C ILE A 152 -0.19 -0.50 27.17
N LEU A 153 -1.16 0.35 27.56
CA LEU A 153 -1.51 0.60 28.96
C LEU A 153 -2.14 -0.62 29.64
N GLY A 154 -2.97 -1.38 28.93
CA GLY A 154 -3.56 -2.61 29.43
C GLY A 154 -2.52 -3.69 29.71
N VAL A 155 -1.59 -3.90 28.78
CA VAL A 155 -0.51 -4.90 28.93
C VAL A 155 0.46 -4.50 30.06
N THR A 156 0.80 -3.22 30.19
CA THR A 156 1.66 -2.74 31.29
C THR A 156 1.00 -2.87 32.66
N ALA A 157 -0.31 -2.59 32.78
CA ALA A 157 -1.04 -2.76 34.03
C ALA A 157 -1.11 -4.24 34.48
N VAL A 158 -1.30 -5.17 33.55
CA VAL A 158 -1.31 -6.62 33.85
C VAL A 158 0.07 -7.10 34.30
N ILE A 159 1.15 -6.62 33.68
CA ILE A 159 2.53 -6.96 34.06
C ILE A 159 2.84 -6.47 35.48
N LEU A 160 2.45 -5.25 35.83
CA LEU A 160 2.65 -4.69 37.18
C LEU A 160 1.80 -5.40 38.25
N ALA A 161 0.55 -5.77 37.92
CA ALA A 161 -0.33 -6.50 38.83
C ALA A 161 0.23 -7.90 39.16
N VAL A 162 0.75 -8.62 38.16
CA VAL A 162 1.38 -9.94 38.36
C VAL A 162 2.68 -9.80 39.16
N ALA A 163 3.53 -8.80 38.87
CA ALA A 163 4.75 -8.54 39.63
C ALA A 163 4.46 -8.19 41.11
N GLY A 164 3.45 -7.35 41.36
CA GLY A 164 3.02 -6.97 42.71
C GLY A 164 2.42 -8.14 43.51
N TYR A 165 1.67 -9.04 42.85
CA TYR A 165 1.11 -10.24 43.48
C TYR A 165 2.21 -11.18 44.00
N PHE A 166 3.33 -11.29 43.29
CA PHE A 166 4.47 -12.13 43.71
C PHE A 166 5.37 -11.47 44.76
N TRP A 167 5.40 -10.14 44.85
CA TRP A 167 6.17 -9.43 45.89
C TRP A 167 5.47 -9.44 47.26
N ARG A 168 4.14 -9.57 47.28
CA ARG A 168 3.33 -9.50 48.50
C ARG A 168 3.19 -10.83 49.27
N ARG A 169 3.88 -11.92 48.87
CA ARG A 169 3.87 -13.15 49.69
C ARG A 169 4.84 -12.99 50.87
N PRO A 170 4.37 -12.81 52.12
CA PRO A 170 5.28 -12.80 53.26
C PRO A 170 5.89 -14.19 53.40
N SER A 171 7.22 -14.28 53.49
CA SER A 171 7.88 -15.53 53.85
C SER A 171 7.45 -15.89 55.26
N LYS A 172 6.72 -17.00 55.43
CA LYS A 172 6.54 -17.58 56.76
C LYS A 172 7.92 -17.99 57.27
N SER A 173 8.42 -17.29 58.28
CA SER A 173 9.50 -17.76 59.12
C SER A 173 8.97 -18.90 59.99
N SER A 174 9.64 -20.04 59.98
CA SER A 174 9.48 -21.03 61.04
C SER A 174 10.80 -21.79 61.22
N MET A 175 11.44 -21.42 62.34
CA MET A 175 12.36 -22.18 63.22
C MET A 175 13.67 -22.71 62.63
#